data_AF-A0A950WX95-F1
#
_entry.id   AF-A0A950WX95-F1
#
_cell.length_a   1.000
_cell.length_b   1.000
_cell.length_c   1.000
_cell.angle_alpha   90.00
_cell.angle_beta   90.00
_cell.angle_gamma   90.00
#
_symmetry.space_group_name_H-M   'P 1'
#
loop_
_entity.id
_entity.type
_entity.pdbx_description
1 polymer ?
#
loop_
_entity_poly.entity_id
_entity_poly.type
_entity_poly.pdbx_seq_one_letter_code
_entity_poly.pdbx_strand_id
1 'polypeptide(L)'
;MSASSVWNSVPAFDPHRAVDNDPATAWVASPYDKLPSIKLSWLGARTVDSLQILPAAGPTLQPVHVHVDSPAGSRDVQVLDDKPVTFPPLSTDQVTVTVVQTSRGADAGAPGLATPFAAGIGELRLPGIADLLHGADEHNAVVDLPCGQGPAVTIDGQAVPTKVHAPMTDLLDLKAVPFEACASPTLSTGEHRVLTAVDGALAVNRLELLPPAMASQPTNAVRTTTAGHWGATSRDITLGPGAPAVLTTTENFNAGWQASFGGQRLQAVRVDGWRQGWLVPAGSGGTVHLSYGPDTTYFAGLMIGAAGVLLLVFIALAGRRRDDDLLSSARPISTGAWWTPAVVVVTGFVVAGPSGVIVAALALWACPEHWRWRISVAAFALAGVFVTFDPGRVFGSGHGAFSRPVQFLSAAAFLLVVATLVDRPRKAHA
;
A
#
# COMPACT_ATOMS: atom_id res chain seq x y z
N MET A 1 -10.07 -15.06 35.84
CA MET A 1 -8.77 -14.41 35.56
C MET A 1 -9.04 -12.99 35.10
N SER A 2 -8.11 -12.06 35.29
CA SER A 2 -8.24 -10.68 34.80
C SER A 2 -6.88 -10.03 34.62
N ALA A 3 -6.76 -9.04 33.73
CA ALA A 3 -5.59 -8.18 33.63
C ALA A 3 -5.92 -6.74 34.03
N SER A 4 -4.91 -6.03 34.50
CA SER A 4 -4.90 -4.56 34.67
C SER A 4 -5.27 -3.80 33.39
N SER A 5 -4.76 -4.25 32.25
CA SER A 5 -5.06 -3.68 30.93
C SER A 5 -4.85 -4.70 29.81
N VAL A 6 -5.44 -4.41 28.66
CA VAL A 6 -5.27 -5.13 27.38
C VAL A 6 -5.06 -4.09 26.29
N TRP A 7 -4.09 -4.30 25.40
CA TRP A 7 -3.79 -3.35 24.32
C TRP A 7 -5.05 -3.11 23.47
N ASN A 8 -5.51 -1.84 23.43
CA ASN A 8 -6.71 -1.40 22.71
C ASN A 8 -7.98 -2.25 22.96
N SER A 9 -8.07 -2.96 24.09
CA SER A 9 -9.15 -3.91 24.37
C SER A 9 -9.34 -4.98 23.27
N VAL A 10 -8.26 -5.34 22.57
CA VAL A 10 -8.29 -6.34 21.51
C VAL A 10 -8.41 -7.74 22.13
N PRO A 11 -9.45 -8.52 21.80
CA PRO A 11 -9.64 -9.87 22.37
C PRO A 11 -8.48 -10.83 22.11
N ALA A 12 -7.78 -10.67 20.99
CA ALA A 12 -6.59 -11.47 20.66
C ALA A 12 -5.43 -11.28 21.66
N PHE A 13 -5.47 -10.23 22.49
CA PHE A 13 -4.47 -9.93 23.52
C PHE A 13 -4.99 -10.09 24.95
N ASP A 14 -6.11 -10.77 25.13
CA ASP A 14 -6.73 -11.01 26.43
C ASP A 14 -5.81 -11.78 27.40
N PRO A 15 -5.86 -11.56 28.73
CA PRO A 15 -5.10 -12.32 29.72
C PRO A 15 -5.13 -13.83 29.56
N HIS A 16 -6.25 -14.41 29.11
CA HIS A 16 -6.37 -15.85 28.90
C HIS A 16 -5.37 -16.40 27.89
N ARG A 17 -4.91 -15.56 26.94
CA ARG A 17 -3.85 -15.87 25.96
C ARG A 17 -2.47 -16.05 26.56
N ALA A 18 -2.25 -15.68 27.82
CA ALA A 18 -1.02 -15.98 28.52
C ALA A 18 -1.04 -17.36 29.19
N VAL A 19 -2.14 -18.10 29.17
CA VAL A 19 -2.26 -19.40 29.88
C VAL A 19 -2.97 -20.46 29.04
N ASP A 20 -3.17 -20.22 27.74
CA ASP A 20 -3.88 -21.15 26.85
C ASP A 20 -2.98 -22.25 26.28
N ASN A 21 -1.70 -22.26 26.66
CA ASN A 21 -0.68 -23.21 26.22
C ASN A 21 -0.46 -23.19 24.69
N ASP A 22 -0.75 -22.05 24.04
CA ASP A 22 -0.40 -21.76 22.65
C ASP A 22 0.65 -20.64 22.56
N PRO A 23 1.92 -20.95 22.27
CA PRO A 23 2.99 -19.94 22.17
C PRO A 23 2.83 -18.98 20.98
N ALA A 24 1.86 -19.21 20.08
CA ALA A 24 1.54 -18.27 19.01
C ALA A 24 0.61 -17.13 19.48
N THR A 25 -0.02 -17.25 20.64
CA THR A 25 -0.85 -16.21 21.24
C THR A 25 -0.11 -15.53 22.40
N ALA A 26 -0.64 -14.40 22.87
CA ALA A 26 -0.06 -13.68 23.99
C ALA A 26 -1.07 -12.73 24.62
N TRP A 27 -0.97 -12.54 25.94
CA TRP A 27 -1.48 -11.32 26.56
C TRP A 27 -0.55 -10.16 26.24
N VAL A 28 -1.11 -9.05 25.80
CA VAL A 28 -0.38 -7.79 25.56
C VAL A 28 -1.07 -6.67 26.31
N ALA A 29 -0.34 -6.04 27.23
CA ALA A 29 -0.86 -4.95 28.03
C ALA A 29 -1.00 -3.65 27.22
N SER A 30 -1.72 -2.67 27.77
CA SER A 30 -1.66 -1.31 27.24
C SER A 30 -0.23 -0.77 27.38
N PRO A 31 0.35 -0.12 26.36
CA PRO A 31 1.68 0.47 26.48
C PRO A 31 1.72 1.67 27.45
N TYR A 32 0.55 2.15 27.89
CA TYR A 32 0.41 3.22 28.88
C TYR A 32 0.25 2.69 30.31
N ASP A 33 0.10 1.37 30.48
CA ASP A 33 0.08 0.74 31.79
C ASP A 33 1.50 0.60 32.32
N LYS A 34 1.78 1.28 33.43
CA LYS A 34 3.12 1.33 34.01
C LYS A 34 3.45 0.10 34.85
N LEU A 35 2.43 -0.62 35.33
CA LEU A 35 2.57 -1.81 36.18
C LEU A 35 1.59 -2.89 35.69
N PRO A 36 1.78 -3.37 34.45
CA PRO A 36 0.85 -4.31 33.87
C PRO A 36 0.92 -5.62 34.64
N SER A 37 -0.25 -6.09 35.06
CA SER A 37 -0.44 -7.27 35.88
C SER A 37 -1.55 -8.19 35.38
N ILE A 38 -1.35 -9.49 35.61
CA ILE A 38 -2.34 -10.57 35.45
C ILE A 38 -2.71 -11.09 36.85
N LYS A 39 -4.01 -11.15 37.15
CA LYS A 39 -4.56 -11.77 38.35
C LYS A 39 -5.21 -13.11 38.03
N LEU A 40 -4.73 -14.15 38.71
CA LEU A 40 -5.26 -15.51 38.71
C LEU A 40 -5.94 -15.78 40.05
N SER A 41 -7.09 -16.43 40.03
CA SER A 41 -7.84 -16.80 41.24
C SER A 41 -8.55 -18.12 41.00
N TRP A 42 -8.54 -18.99 42.00
CA TRP A 42 -9.09 -20.34 41.94
C TRP A 42 -9.74 -20.73 43.26
N LEU A 43 -10.36 -21.91 43.29
CA LEU A 43 -10.99 -22.45 44.49
C LEU A 43 -10.00 -23.30 45.30
N GLY A 44 -9.89 -22.99 46.59
CA GLY A 44 -9.06 -23.71 47.55
C GLY A 44 -7.57 -23.32 47.50
N ALA A 45 -6.87 -23.52 48.62
CA ALA A 45 -5.45 -23.21 48.70
C ALA A 45 -4.60 -24.21 47.90
N ARG A 46 -3.74 -23.70 47.03
CA ARG A 46 -2.74 -24.46 46.28
C ARG A 46 -1.35 -23.89 46.57
N THR A 47 -0.34 -24.75 46.47
CA THR A 47 1.05 -24.33 46.65
C THR A 47 1.59 -23.84 45.32
N VAL A 48 2.08 -22.60 45.29
CA VAL A 48 2.78 -21.99 44.15
C VAL A 48 4.20 -21.67 44.62
N ASP A 49 5.19 -22.28 43.99
CA ASP A 49 6.61 -22.17 44.36
C ASP A 49 7.53 -21.90 43.16
N SER A 50 6.95 -21.79 41.98
CA SER A 50 7.66 -21.62 40.73
C SER A 50 6.78 -20.95 39.69
N LEU A 51 7.42 -20.19 38.79
CA LEU A 51 6.80 -19.63 37.60
C LEU A 51 7.75 -19.74 36.41
N GLN A 52 7.18 -19.82 35.21
CA GLN A 52 7.91 -19.68 33.95
C GLN A 52 7.14 -18.68 33.09
N ILE A 53 7.84 -17.71 32.52
CA ILE A 53 7.27 -16.76 31.55
C ILE A 53 7.96 -17.00 30.21
N LEU A 54 7.17 -17.28 29.17
CA LEU A 54 7.63 -17.27 27.78
C LEU A 54 7.28 -15.91 27.15
N PRO A 55 8.16 -15.34 26.32
CA PRO A 55 7.98 -14.04 25.70
C PRO A 55 6.88 -14.11 24.65
N ALA A 56 6.11 -13.04 24.52
CA ALA A 56 5.18 -12.89 23.43
C ALA A 56 5.93 -12.78 22.09
N ALA A 57 5.43 -13.45 21.06
CA ALA A 57 5.97 -13.30 19.71
C ALA A 57 5.74 -11.87 19.19
N GLY A 58 6.70 -11.33 18.42
CA GLY A 58 6.60 -10.01 17.79
C GLY A 58 7.18 -8.85 18.62
N PRO A 59 6.86 -7.59 18.26
CA PRO A 59 7.51 -6.39 18.81
C PRO A 59 6.94 -6.02 20.18
N THR A 60 7.13 -6.87 21.18
CA THR A 60 6.77 -6.60 22.58
C THR A 60 8.01 -6.50 23.46
N LEU A 61 7.88 -5.81 24.60
CA LEU A 61 8.91 -5.82 25.65
C LEU A 61 8.72 -7.06 26.52
N GLN A 62 9.81 -7.80 26.70
CA GLN A 62 9.78 -9.05 27.47
C GLN A 62 9.87 -8.74 28.96
N PRO A 63 9.00 -9.28 29.82
CA PRO A 63 9.16 -9.16 31.27
C PRO A 63 10.48 -9.78 31.72
N VAL A 64 11.30 -9.01 32.44
CA VAL A 64 12.58 -9.50 33.01
C VAL A 64 12.53 -9.53 34.53
N HIS A 65 11.63 -8.78 35.15
CA HIS A 65 11.39 -8.79 36.59
C HIS A 65 9.89 -8.68 36.84
N VAL A 66 9.35 -9.62 37.59
CA VAL A 66 7.95 -9.63 38.01
C VAL A 66 7.84 -9.73 39.53
N HIS A 67 6.77 -9.16 40.05
CA HIS A 67 6.38 -9.29 41.44
C HIS A 67 5.15 -10.20 41.52
N VAL A 68 5.22 -11.24 42.34
CA VAL A 68 4.12 -12.20 42.55
C VAL A 68 3.51 -11.94 43.92
N ASP A 69 2.30 -11.38 43.93
CA ASP A 69 1.55 -11.06 45.16
C ASP A 69 0.46 -12.09 45.44
N SER A 70 0.31 -12.43 46.73
CA SER A 70 -0.81 -13.23 47.23
C SER A 70 -1.15 -12.83 48.68
N PRO A 71 -2.31 -13.23 49.21
CA PRO A 71 -2.60 -13.13 50.65
C PRO A 71 -1.56 -13.78 51.57
N ALA A 72 -0.83 -14.79 51.09
CA ALA A 72 0.21 -15.49 51.84
C ALA A 72 1.58 -14.77 51.80
N GLY A 73 1.67 -13.65 51.08
CA GLY A 73 2.86 -12.83 50.93
C GLY A 73 3.27 -12.62 49.48
N SER A 74 4.40 -11.94 49.31
CA SER A 74 4.90 -11.45 48.03
C SER A 74 6.26 -12.06 47.69
N ARG A 75 6.56 -12.19 46.40
CA ARG A 75 7.84 -12.67 45.87
C ARG A 75 8.32 -11.79 44.72
N ASP A 76 9.54 -11.29 44.82
CA ASP A 76 10.28 -10.70 43.71
C ASP A 76 10.93 -11.81 42.89
N VAL A 77 10.65 -11.86 41.58
CA VAL A 77 11.11 -12.92 40.69
C VAL A 77 11.78 -12.35 39.45
N GLN A 78 13.08 -12.58 39.33
CA GLN A 78 13.84 -12.29 38.12
C GLN A 78 13.55 -13.38 37.07
N VAL A 79 13.00 -13.01 35.91
CA VAL A 79 12.72 -13.93 34.80
C VAL A 79 14.02 -14.25 34.06
N LEU A 80 14.24 -15.52 33.72
CA LEU A 80 15.51 -16.03 33.18
C LEU A 80 15.31 -16.73 31.83
N ASP A 81 15.33 -15.97 30.73
CA ASP A 81 15.36 -16.47 29.33
C ASP A 81 14.53 -17.76 29.14
N ASP A 82 13.24 -17.65 29.45
CA ASP A 82 12.22 -18.68 29.26
C ASP A 82 12.33 -19.89 30.19
N LYS A 83 13.18 -19.86 31.21
CA LYS A 83 13.35 -20.96 32.16
C LYS A 83 12.41 -20.80 33.36
N PRO A 84 11.94 -21.92 33.95
CA PRO A 84 11.25 -21.87 35.23
C PRO A 84 12.16 -21.31 36.32
N VAL A 85 11.59 -20.44 37.16
CA VAL A 85 12.24 -19.82 38.32
C VAL A 85 11.48 -20.22 39.57
N THR A 86 12.21 -20.73 40.57
CA THR A 86 11.65 -21.14 41.87
C THR A 86 11.78 -20.03 42.90
N PHE A 87 10.86 -20.00 43.86
CA PHE A 87 10.84 -19.06 44.98
C PHE A 87 10.22 -19.73 46.22
N PRO A 88 10.40 -19.17 47.44
CA PRO A 88 9.80 -19.76 48.63
C PRO A 88 8.28 -19.93 48.48
N PRO A 89 7.70 -21.10 48.82
CA PRO A 89 6.33 -21.44 48.46
C PRO A 89 5.30 -20.46 49.04
N LEU A 90 4.23 -20.25 48.29
CA LEU A 90 3.01 -19.53 48.68
C LEU A 90 1.84 -20.53 48.69
N SER A 91 1.17 -20.69 49.82
CA SER A 91 -0.09 -21.45 49.89
C SER A 91 -1.26 -20.48 49.79
N THR A 92 -1.93 -20.46 48.64
CA THR A 92 -2.91 -19.41 48.34
C THR A 92 -3.96 -19.87 47.32
N ASP A 93 -5.04 -19.10 47.20
CA ASP A 93 -6.12 -19.25 46.23
C ASP A 93 -6.10 -18.19 45.12
N GLN A 94 -5.14 -17.25 45.17
CA GLN A 94 -4.96 -16.23 44.15
C GLN A 94 -3.50 -15.78 44.07
N VAL A 95 -3.05 -15.43 42.86
CA VAL A 95 -1.81 -14.70 42.65
C VAL A 95 -2.02 -13.56 41.67
N THR A 96 -1.36 -12.44 41.92
CA THR A 96 -1.21 -11.35 40.94
C THR A 96 0.25 -11.30 40.52
N VAL A 97 0.50 -11.47 39.22
CA VAL A 97 1.84 -11.33 38.63
C VAL A 97 1.93 -9.96 37.99
N THR A 98 2.74 -9.08 38.55
CA THR A 98 2.93 -7.69 38.10
C THR A 98 4.28 -7.56 37.44
N VAL A 99 4.33 -7.07 36.20
CA VAL A 99 5.59 -6.76 35.51
C VAL A 99 6.13 -5.44 36.03
N VAL A 100 7.26 -5.50 36.74
CA VAL A 100 7.92 -4.31 37.31
C VAL A 100 9.09 -3.83 36.46
N GLN A 101 9.65 -4.71 35.63
CA GLN A 101 10.69 -4.36 34.68
C GLN A 101 10.60 -5.22 33.41
N THR A 102 10.80 -4.60 32.26
CA THR A 102 10.92 -5.28 30.97
C THR A 102 12.34 -5.21 30.41
N SER A 103 12.62 -5.97 29.37
CA SER A 103 13.79 -5.79 28.53
C SER A 103 13.81 -4.36 27.97
N ARG A 104 15.02 -3.85 27.69
CA ARG A 104 15.16 -2.59 26.96
C ARG A 104 14.80 -2.88 25.51
N GLY A 105 13.74 -2.25 25.01
CA GLY A 105 13.45 -2.30 23.58
C GLY A 105 14.62 -1.71 22.80
N ALA A 106 14.91 -2.24 21.61
CA ALA A 106 15.67 -1.48 20.63
C ALA A 106 14.95 -0.13 20.46
N ASP A 107 15.67 0.99 20.48
CA ASP A 107 15.07 2.30 20.25
C ASP A 107 14.11 2.20 19.05
N ALA A 108 12.81 2.40 19.28
CA ALA A 108 11.79 2.54 18.24
C ALA A 108 12.09 3.83 17.47
N GLY A 109 13.14 3.80 16.67
CA GLY A 109 13.74 4.92 15.98
C GLY A 109 13.85 4.69 14.49
N ALA A 110 13.02 3.81 13.91
CA ALA A 110 12.67 3.97 12.51
C ALA A 110 11.83 5.25 12.41
N PRO A 111 12.26 6.29 11.65
CA PRO A 111 11.49 7.51 11.54
C PRO A 111 10.08 7.19 11.00
N GLY A 112 9.04 7.41 11.83
CA GLY A 112 7.64 7.25 11.43
C GLY A 112 6.78 6.29 12.27
N LEU A 113 7.36 5.49 13.18
CA LEU A 113 6.57 4.67 14.11
C LEU A 113 6.40 5.42 15.44
N ALA A 114 5.17 5.87 15.72
CA ALA A 114 4.80 6.59 16.94
C ALA A 114 4.24 5.69 18.06
N THR A 115 4.26 4.36 17.88
CA THR A 115 3.66 3.42 18.83
C THR A 115 4.68 2.99 19.90
N PRO A 116 4.48 3.31 21.19
CA PRO A 116 5.31 2.78 22.27
C PRO A 116 5.19 1.26 22.36
N PHE A 117 6.30 0.56 22.65
CA PHE A 117 6.24 -0.89 22.89
C PHE A 117 5.51 -1.20 24.21
N ALA A 118 4.71 -2.26 24.23
CA ALA A 118 4.06 -2.76 25.44
C ALA A 118 4.73 -4.03 25.96
N ALA A 119 4.54 -4.31 27.24
CA ALA A 119 4.85 -5.61 27.82
C ALA A 119 3.93 -6.70 27.25
N GLY A 120 4.50 -7.85 26.90
CA GLY A 120 3.75 -9.01 26.43
C GLY A 120 4.21 -10.29 27.11
N ILE A 121 3.26 -11.17 27.45
CA ILE A 121 3.51 -12.52 27.97
C ILE A 121 2.89 -13.50 26.98
N GLY A 122 3.73 -14.32 26.35
CA GLY A 122 3.27 -15.39 25.47
C GLY A 122 2.69 -16.55 26.26
N GLU A 123 3.37 -16.95 27.34
CA GLU A 123 2.87 -18.00 28.23
C GLU A 123 3.33 -17.74 29.67
N LEU A 124 2.45 -17.94 30.64
CA LEU A 124 2.67 -17.87 32.08
C LEU A 124 2.33 -19.24 32.68
N ARG A 125 3.37 -20.01 32.99
CA ARG A 125 3.19 -21.33 33.60
C ARG A 125 3.43 -21.26 35.09
N LEU A 126 2.48 -21.79 35.83
CA LEU A 126 2.54 -21.97 37.28
C LEU A 126 2.30 -23.46 37.59
N PRO A 127 3.37 -24.28 37.71
CA PRO A 127 3.24 -25.73 37.84
C PRO A 127 2.28 -26.20 38.95
N GLY A 128 2.23 -25.47 40.07
CA GLY A 128 1.36 -25.79 41.21
C GLY A 128 -0.15 -25.64 40.96
N ILE A 129 -0.54 -25.04 39.83
CA ILE A 129 -1.93 -24.90 39.38
C ILE A 129 -2.09 -25.25 37.90
N ALA A 130 -1.15 -26.00 37.30
CA ALA A 130 -1.20 -26.32 35.87
C ALA A 130 -2.48 -27.06 35.46
N ASP A 131 -3.05 -27.87 36.36
CA ASP A 131 -4.34 -28.56 36.20
C ASP A 131 -5.54 -27.60 36.13
N LEU A 132 -5.39 -26.37 36.62
CA LEU A 132 -6.43 -25.33 36.61
C LEU A 132 -6.26 -24.32 35.48
N LEU A 133 -5.07 -24.28 34.87
CA LEU A 133 -4.73 -23.39 33.76
C LEU A 133 -5.05 -23.99 32.40
N HIS A 134 -5.59 -25.22 32.32
CA HIS A 134 -6.16 -25.71 31.07
C HIS A 134 -7.25 -24.73 30.65
N GLY A 135 -7.03 -24.06 29.51
CA GLY A 135 -8.05 -23.25 28.87
C GLY A 135 -9.35 -24.05 28.86
N ALA A 136 -10.47 -23.37 29.07
CA ALA A 136 -11.74 -23.95 28.63
C ALA A 136 -11.54 -24.45 27.19
N ASP A 137 -12.31 -25.45 26.74
CA ASP A 137 -12.25 -25.97 25.37
C ASP A 137 -12.70 -24.89 24.34
N GLU A 138 -12.10 -23.70 24.36
CA GLU A 138 -12.35 -22.51 23.54
C GLU A 138 -12.15 -22.84 22.06
N HIS A 139 -11.24 -23.78 21.79
CA HIS A 139 -11.01 -24.36 20.47
C HIS A 139 -12.24 -25.05 19.89
N ASN A 140 -13.10 -25.61 20.74
CA ASN A 140 -14.35 -26.27 20.36
C ASN A 140 -15.59 -25.44 20.72
N ALA A 141 -15.40 -24.32 21.43
CA ALA A 141 -16.50 -23.46 21.84
C ALA A 141 -17.08 -22.74 20.62
N VAL A 142 -18.40 -22.68 20.62
CA VAL A 142 -19.17 -21.96 19.61
C VAL A 142 -19.87 -20.80 20.28
N VAL A 143 -19.87 -19.66 19.62
CA VAL A 143 -20.65 -18.49 20.00
C VAL A 143 -21.92 -18.46 19.15
N ASP A 144 -23.04 -18.62 19.85
CA ASP A 144 -24.38 -18.51 19.31
C ASP A 144 -25.01 -17.19 19.78
N LEU A 145 -25.08 -16.22 18.87
CA LEU A 145 -25.86 -15.00 19.09
C LEU A 145 -27.24 -15.22 18.47
N PRO A 146 -28.29 -15.39 19.30
CA PRO A 146 -29.64 -15.62 18.79
C PRO A 146 -30.16 -14.39 18.06
N CYS A 147 -31.33 -14.55 17.45
CA CYS A 147 -31.95 -13.51 16.67
C CYS A 147 -32.06 -12.17 17.44
N GLY A 148 -31.55 -11.09 16.84
CA GLY A 148 -31.54 -9.75 17.41
C GLY A 148 -30.30 -9.43 18.26
N GLN A 149 -29.39 -10.39 18.46
CA GLN A 149 -28.12 -10.17 19.15
C GLN A 149 -26.91 -10.11 18.21
N GLY A 150 -27.11 -10.32 16.90
CA GLY A 150 -26.05 -10.14 15.91
C GLY A 150 -25.77 -8.66 15.60
N PRO A 151 -24.91 -8.37 14.60
CA PRO A 151 -24.59 -7.02 14.17
C PRO A 151 -25.84 -6.23 13.77
N ALA A 152 -25.91 -4.98 14.18
CA ALA A 152 -27.04 -4.11 13.88
C ALA A 152 -27.10 -3.75 12.39
N VAL A 153 -28.22 -4.09 11.75
CA VAL A 153 -28.54 -3.73 10.37
C VAL A 153 -29.92 -3.08 10.36
N THR A 154 -30.07 -1.98 9.65
CA THR A 154 -31.37 -1.35 9.41
C THR A 154 -31.59 -1.13 7.92
N ILE A 155 -32.86 -1.25 7.50
CA ILE A 155 -33.31 -0.91 6.16
C ILE A 155 -34.45 0.10 6.30
N ASP A 156 -34.30 1.28 5.70
CA ASP A 156 -35.22 2.41 5.81
C ASP A 156 -35.58 2.79 7.25
N GLY A 157 -34.59 2.68 8.15
CA GLY A 157 -34.75 2.94 9.58
C GLY A 157 -35.45 1.83 10.36
N GLN A 158 -35.88 0.74 9.71
CA GLN A 158 -36.40 -0.45 10.38
C GLN A 158 -35.27 -1.42 10.71
N ALA A 159 -35.21 -1.88 11.96
CA ALA A 159 -34.23 -2.88 12.38
C ALA A 159 -34.48 -4.22 11.69
N VAL A 160 -33.42 -4.81 11.16
CA VAL A 160 -33.39 -6.18 10.66
C VAL A 160 -32.67 -7.03 11.70
N PRO A 161 -33.39 -7.84 12.49
CA PRO A 161 -32.76 -8.73 13.45
C PRO A 161 -31.80 -9.70 12.75
N THR A 162 -30.59 -9.82 13.29
CA THR A 162 -29.56 -10.73 12.78
C THR A 162 -29.15 -11.73 13.85
N LYS A 163 -28.56 -12.84 13.41
CA LYS A 163 -28.00 -13.91 14.26
C LYS A 163 -26.59 -14.24 13.80
N VAL A 164 -25.78 -14.79 14.70
CA VAL A 164 -24.42 -15.26 14.43
C VAL A 164 -24.25 -16.65 15.00
N HIS A 165 -23.60 -17.53 14.25
CA HIS A 165 -23.14 -18.83 14.70
C HIS A 165 -21.70 -18.97 14.21
N ALA A 166 -20.74 -18.93 15.13
CA ALA A 166 -19.34 -18.93 14.77
C ALA A 166 -18.47 -19.61 15.84
N PRO A 167 -17.34 -20.22 15.44
CA PRO A 167 -16.34 -20.66 16.40
C PRO A 167 -15.83 -19.48 17.25
N MET A 168 -15.63 -19.71 18.55
CA MET A 168 -15.05 -18.71 19.44
C MET A 168 -13.65 -18.29 18.98
N THR A 169 -12.88 -19.24 18.45
CA THR A 169 -11.54 -19.00 17.89
C THR A 169 -11.55 -17.98 16.76
N ASP A 170 -12.53 -18.03 15.86
CA ASP A 170 -12.62 -17.06 14.75
C ASP A 170 -12.89 -15.64 15.26
N LEU A 171 -13.68 -15.49 16.33
CA LEU A 171 -13.93 -14.20 16.97
C LEU A 171 -12.68 -13.66 17.68
N LEU A 172 -11.97 -14.51 18.42
CA LEU A 172 -10.76 -14.11 19.13
C LEU A 172 -9.60 -13.79 18.18
N ASP A 173 -9.53 -14.47 17.03
CA ASP A 173 -8.55 -14.22 15.97
C ASP A 173 -8.92 -13.05 15.05
N LEU A 174 -10.05 -12.37 15.33
CA LEU A 174 -10.60 -11.27 14.53
C LEU A 174 -10.85 -11.64 13.06
N LYS A 175 -11.20 -12.90 12.80
CA LYS A 175 -11.59 -13.36 11.47
C LYS A 175 -13.02 -12.92 11.16
N ALA A 176 -13.31 -12.75 9.87
CA ALA A 176 -14.67 -12.47 9.42
C ALA A 176 -15.55 -13.71 9.64
N VAL A 177 -16.62 -13.55 10.43
CA VAL A 177 -17.61 -14.60 10.67
C VAL A 177 -18.91 -14.30 9.92
N PRO A 178 -19.60 -15.31 9.37
CA PRO A 178 -20.87 -15.11 8.71
C PRO A 178 -21.95 -14.72 9.72
N PHE A 179 -22.88 -13.87 9.27
CA PHE A 179 -24.11 -13.56 9.98
C PHE A 179 -25.26 -13.56 9.00
N GLU A 180 -26.47 -13.82 9.50
CA GLU A 180 -27.68 -13.89 8.68
C GLU A 180 -28.77 -13.00 9.27
N ALA A 181 -29.61 -12.44 8.41
CA ALA A 181 -30.89 -11.90 8.83
C ALA A 181 -31.78 -13.05 9.32
N CYS A 182 -32.47 -12.86 10.45
CA CYS A 182 -33.37 -13.89 10.98
C CYS A 182 -34.58 -14.13 10.08
N ALA A 183 -34.99 -13.11 9.34
CA ALA A 183 -36.08 -13.14 8.39
C ALA A 183 -35.69 -12.32 7.16
N SER A 184 -36.10 -12.78 5.98
CA SER A 184 -35.85 -12.04 4.74
C SER A 184 -36.73 -10.79 4.68
N PRO A 185 -36.13 -9.58 4.63
CA PRO A 185 -36.92 -8.36 4.48
C PRO A 185 -37.54 -8.30 3.08
N THR A 186 -38.80 -7.88 3.00
CA THR A 186 -39.48 -7.61 1.73
C THR A 186 -39.27 -6.16 1.34
N LEU A 187 -38.65 -5.92 0.19
CA LEU A 187 -38.38 -4.58 -0.32
C LEU A 187 -39.23 -4.32 -1.56
N SER A 188 -39.84 -3.14 -1.63
CA SER A 188 -40.54 -2.68 -2.82
C SER A 188 -39.57 -2.29 -3.93
N THR A 189 -40.06 -2.03 -5.13
CA THR A 189 -39.24 -1.35 -6.14
C THR A 189 -39.01 0.10 -5.71
N GLY A 190 -37.75 0.54 -5.72
CA GLY A 190 -37.40 1.92 -5.37
C GLY A 190 -36.03 2.03 -4.74
N GLU A 191 -35.76 3.21 -4.20
CA GLU A 191 -34.57 3.47 -3.40
C GLU A 191 -34.81 3.01 -1.96
N HIS A 192 -33.83 2.30 -1.40
CA HIS A 192 -33.83 1.83 -0.03
C HIS A 192 -32.50 2.20 0.63
N ARG A 193 -32.54 2.60 1.89
CA ARG A 193 -31.35 2.99 2.65
C ARG A 193 -30.98 1.88 3.63
N VAL A 194 -29.80 1.29 3.44
CA VAL A 194 -29.24 0.30 4.35
C VAL A 194 -28.17 0.94 5.22
N LEU A 195 -28.26 0.74 6.53
CA LEU A 195 -27.27 1.23 7.49
C LEU A 195 -26.82 0.07 8.38
N THR A 196 -25.52 0.00 8.63
CA THR A 196 -24.90 -0.93 9.58
C THR A 196 -24.24 -0.12 10.68
N ALA A 197 -24.36 -0.58 11.92
CA ALA A 197 -23.73 0.09 13.05
C ALA A 197 -22.28 -0.39 13.21
N VAL A 198 -21.42 0.49 13.75
CA VAL A 198 -20.01 0.19 14.07
C VAL A 198 -19.80 0.03 15.58
N ASP A 199 -20.83 0.38 16.34
CA ASP A 199 -20.93 0.23 17.78
C ASP A 199 -21.41 -1.19 18.15
N GLY A 200 -20.71 -1.82 19.08
CA GLY A 200 -20.97 -3.19 19.52
C GLY A 200 -19.74 -4.09 19.35
N ALA A 201 -19.88 -5.36 19.72
CA ALA A 201 -18.78 -6.33 19.68
C ALA A 201 -18.45 -6.81 18.25
N LEU A 202 -19.37 -6.64 17.30
CA LEU A 202 -19.23 -7.10 15.92
C LEU A 202 -19.52 -5.95 14.94
N ALA A 203 -18.56 -5.66 14.07
CA ALA A 203 -18.72 -4.71 12.98
C ALA A 203 -19.00 -5.43 11.65
N VAL A 204 -19.91 -4.88 10.85
CA VAL A 204 -20.21 -5.43 9.52
C VAL A 204 -19.14 -4.98 8.52
N ASN A 205 -18.32 -5.92 8.04
CA ASN A 205 -17.31 -5.65 7.01
C ASN A 205 -17.82 -5.87 5.57
N ARG A 206 -18.83 -6.73 5.41
CA ARG A 206 -19.47 -7.07 4.15
C ARG A 206 -20.94 -7.36 4.41
N LEU A 207 -21.80 -6.80 3.57
CA LEU A 207 -23.22 -7.11 3.53
C LEU A 207 -23.59 -7.50 2.10
N GLU A 208 -24.12 -8.70 1.93
CA GLU A 208 -24.57 -9.21 0.63
C GLU A 208 -26.11 -9.22 0.60
N LEU A 209 -26.68 -8.53 -0.39
CA LEU A 209 -28.13 -8.46 -0.61
C LEU A 209 -28.49 -9.32 -1.81
N LEU A 210 -28.68 -10.62 -1.57
CA LEU A 210 -28.92 -11.60 -2.61
C LEU A 210 -30.44 -11.85 -2.79
N PRO A 211 -30.97 -11.83 -4.02
CA PRO A 211 -32.33 -12.29 -4.25
C PRO A 211 -32.40 -13.81 -4.02
N PRO A 212 -33.55 -14.35 -3.54
CA PRO A 212 -33.70 -15.79 -3.29
C PRO A 212 -33.33 -16.68 -4.47
N ALA A 213 -33.60 -16.21 -5.70
CA ALA A 213 -33.28 -16.94 -6.92
C ALA A 213 -31.77 -17.12 -7.19
N MET A 214 -30.90 -16.26 -6.63
CA MET A 214 -29.45 -16.38 -6.77
C MET A 214 -28.83 -17.34 -5.75
N ALA A 215 -29.47 -17.53 -4.58
CA ALA A 215 -28.98 -18.45 -3.55
C ALA A 215 -28.99 -19.93 -3.98
N SER A 216 -29.71 -20.26 -5.04
CA SER A 216 -29.89 -21.64 -5.54
C SER A 216 -29.33 -21.87 -6.95
N GLN A 217 -28.54 -20.95 -7.50
CA GLN A 217 -27.96 -21.17 -8.83
C GLN A 217 -26.90 -22.29 -8.77
N PRO A 218 -27.04 -23.37 -9.57
CA PRO A 218 -26.02 -24.40 -9.65
C PRO A 218 -24.73 -23.80 -10.20
N THR A 219 -23.62 -24.11 -9.55
CA THR A 219 -22.29 -23.78 -10.08
C THR A 219 -22.08 -24.58 -11.36
N ASN A 220 -22.04 -23.89 -12.51
CA ASN A 220 -21.70 -24.55 -13.77
C ASN A 220 -20.30 -25.16 -13.65
N ALA A 221 -20.16 -26.42 -14.06
CA ALA A 221 -18.86 -27.09 -14.08
C ALA A 221 -17.87 -26.31 -14.96
N VAL A 222 -16.68 -26.03 -14.41
CA VAL A 222 -15.60 -25.38 -15.15
C VAL A 222 -15.10 -26.33 -16.23
N ARG A 223 -15.00 -25.85 -17.48
CA ARG A 223 -14.42 -26.64 -18.56
C ARG A 223 -12.93 -26.83 -18.35
N THR A 224 -12.40 -27.99 -18.72
CA THR A 224 -10.95 -28.21 -18.74
C THR A 224 -10.29 -27.35 -19.81
N THR A 225 -9.13 -26.79 -19.49
CA THR A 225 -8.31 -26.00 -20.42
C THR A 225 -6.86 -26.42 -20.33
N THR A 226 -6.18 -26.54 -21.47
CA THR A 226 -4.75 -26.85 -21.53
C THR A 226 -4.08 -25.86 -22.47
N ALA A 227 -3.08 -25.13 -21.96
CA ALA A 227 -2.24 -24.28 -22.80
C ALA A 227 -1.32 -25.17 -23.65
N GLY A 228 -1.38 -24.99 -24.97
CA GLY A 228 -0.47 -25.62 -25.93
C GLY A 228 0.70 -24.69 -26.21
N HIS A 229 0.74 -24.13 -27.43
CA HIS A 229 1.72 -23.11 -27.77
C HIS A 229 1.47 -21.82 -26.98
N TRP A 230 2.52 -21.22 -26.41
CA TRP A 230 2.41 -19.96 -25.68
C TRP A 230 3.52 -18.98 -26.06
N GLY A 231 3.29 -18.24 -27.14
CA GLY A 231 4.19 -17.21 -27.63
C GLY A 231 3.82 -15.79 -27.19
N ALA A 232 4.67 -14.84 -27.60
CA ALA A 232 4.45 -13.41 -27.37
C ALA A 232 3.30 -12.84 -28.23
N THR A 233 3.07 -13.43 -29.43
CA THR A 233 2.12 -12.89 -30.42
C THR A 233 1.13 -13.94 -30.94
N SER A 234 1.32 -15.22 -30.62
CA SER A 234 0.38 -16.29 -30.90
C SER A 234 0.34 -17.30 -29.76
N ARG A 235 -0.84 -17.84 -29.45
CA ARG A 235 -1.03 -18.84 -28.39
C ARG A 235 -2.16 -19.78 -28.74
N ASP A 236 -2.07 -21.03 -28.30
CA ASP A 236 -3.08 -22.05 -28.52
C ASP A 236 -3.57 -22.59 -27.19
N ILE A 237 -4.89 -22.65 -27.02
CA ILE A 237 -5.53 -23.17 -25.81
C ILE A 237 -6.53 -24.24 -26.21
N THR A 238 -6.33 -25.46 -25.75
CA THR A 238 -7.28 -26.56 -25.94
C THR A 238 -8.34 -26.52 -24.85
N LEU A 239 -9.61 -26.52 -25.26
CA LEU A 239 -10.78 -26.52 -24.40
C LEU A 239 -11.48 -27.88 -24.43
N GLY A 240 -11.93 -28.36 -23.28
CA GLY A 240 -12.85 -29.50 -23.18
C GLY A 240 -14.29 -29.17 -23.63
N PRO A 241 -15.14 -30.20 -23.78
CA PRO A 241 -16.56 -30.02 -24.04
C PRO A 241 -17.28 -29.31 -22.87
N GLY A 242 -18.40 -28.62 -23.16
CA GLY A 242 -19.25 -28.06 -22.11
C GLY A 242 -20.27 -27.02 -22.58
N ALA A 243 -20.98 -26.44 -21.61
CA ALA A 243 -21.92 -25.32 -21.76
C ALA A 243 -21.20 -23.98 -22.00
N PRO A 244 -21.85 -22.94 -22.56
CA PRO A 244 -21.19 -21.67 -22.91
C PRO A 244 -20.35 -21.12 -21.75
N ALA A 245 -19.13 -20.68 -22.06
CA ALA A 245 -18.15 -20.32 -21.06
C ALA A 245 -17.35 -19.08 -21.48
N VAL A 246 -16.62 -18.50 -20.54
CA VAL A 246 -15.65 -17.42 -20.81
C VAL A 246 -14.25 -18.00 -20.66
N LEU A 247 -13.48 -18.00 -21.75
CA LEU A 247 -12.05 -18.29 -21.69
C LEU A 247 -11.32 -17.05 -21.21
N THR A 248 -10.61 -17.13 -20.10
CA THR A 248 -9.90 -15.98 -19.50
C THR A 248 -8.41 -16.25 -19.41
N THR A 249 -7.60 -15.19 -19.52
CA THR A 249 -6.21 -15.18 -19.08
C THR A 249 -6.05 -14.32 -17.83
N THR A 250 -4.92 -14.44 -17.14
CA THR A 250 -4.54 -13.58 -16.01
C THR A 250 -3.68 -12.40 -16.48
N GLU A 251 -3.98 -11.86 -17.66
CA GLU A 251 -3.28 -10.73 -18.25
C GLU A 251 -4.23 -9.57 -18.49
N ASN A 252 -3.68 -8.36 -18.53
CA ASN A 252 -4.44 -7.15 -18.80
C ASN A 252 -5.17 -7.23 -20.15
N PHE A 253 -6.41 -6.75 -20.17
CA PHE A 253 -7.17 -6.62 -21.40
C PHE A 253 -6.44 -5.73 -22.41
N ASN A 254 -6.24 -6.24 -23.62
CA ASN A 254 -5.64 -5.53 -24.73
C ASN A 254 -6.40 -5.85 -26.03
N ALA A 255 -6.91 -4.79 -26.68
CA ALA A 255 -7.71 -4.91 -27.90
C ALA A 255 -6.96 -5.53 -29.10
N GLY A 256 -5.62 -5.58 -29.05
CA GLY A 256 -4.78 -6.22 -30.06
C GLY A 256 -4.86 -7.75 -30.04
N TRP A 257 -5.19 -8.37 -28.90
CA TRP A 257 -5.36 -9.82 -28.80
C TRP A 257 -6.74 -10.25 -29.34
N GLN A 258 -6.71 -11.20 -30.26
CA GLN A 258 -7.88 -11.76 -30.91
C GLN A 258 -7.88 -13.28 -30.67
N ALA A 259 -9.04 -13.87 -30.48
CA ALA A 259 -9.20 -15.31 -30.36
C ALA A 259 -10.08 -15.84 -31.49
N SER A 260 -9.77 -17.00 -32.03
CA SER A 260 -10.60 -17.72 -32.98
C SER A 260 -10.80 -19.17 -32.56
N PHE A 261 -12.00 -19.70 -32.81
CA PHE A 261 -12.40 -21.06 -32.48
C PHE A 261 -13.25 -21.62 -33.61
N GLY A 262 -12.89 -22.79 -34.14
CA GLY A 262 -13.58 -23.37 -35.30
C GLY A 262 -13.60 -22.44 -36.53
N GLY A 263 -12.57 -21.61 -36.69
CA GLY A 263 -12.47 -20.63 -37.77
C GLY A 263 -13.26 -19.32 -37.56
N GLN A 264 -14.04 -19.20 -36.48
CA GLN A 264 -14.77 -17.98 -36.16
C GLN A 264 -14.07 -17.16 -35.08
N ARG A 265 -14.07 -15.83 -35.24
CA ARG A 265 -13.53 -14.91 -34.24
C ARG A 265 -14.46 -14.83 -33.03
N LEU A 266 -13.88 -15.00 -31.84
CA LEU A 266 -14.60 -14.89 -30.58
C LEU A 266 -14.73 -13.42 -30.14
N GLN A 267 -15.83 -13.11 -29.46
CA GLN A 267 -16.04 -11.80 -28.86
C GLN A 267 -15.13 -11.65 -27.64
N ALA A 268 -14.29 -10.63 -27.64
CA ALA A 268 -13.46 -10.26 -26.49
C ALA A 268 -14.31 -9.59 -25.41
N VAL A 269 -14.05 -9.95 -24.15
CA VAL A 269 -14.68 -9.39 -22.97
C VAL A 269 -13.62 -9.06 -21.93
N ARG A 270 -13.87 -7.99 -21.17
CA ARG A 270 -13.05 -7.62 -20.02
C ARG A 270 -13.66 -8.25 -18.78
N VAL A 271 -12.93 -9.18 -18.16
CA VAL A 271 -13.41 -9.89 -16.97
C VAL A 271 -12.85 -9.19 -15.73
N ASP A 272 -13.63 -9.13 -14.66
CA ASP A 272 -13.30 -8.48 -13.38
C ASP A 272 -12.78 -7.03 -13.50
N GLY A 273 -13.13 -6.34 -14.59
CA GLY A 273 -12.70 -4.96 -14.86
C GLY A 273 -11.26 -4.80 -15.39
N TRP A 274 -10.45 -5.86 -15.47
CA TRP A 274 -9.04 -5.72 -15.86
C TRP A 274 -8.50 -6.82 -16.78
N ARG A 275 -8.94 -8.07 -16.63
CA ARG A 275 -8.32 -9.21 -17.32
C ARG A 275 -8.94 -9.49 -18.69
N GLN A 276 -8.15 -10.09 -19.57
CA GLN A 276 -8.56 -10.49 -20.90
C GLN A 276 -9.44 -11.76 -20.88
N GLY A 277 -10.51 -11.77 -21.66
CA GLY A 277 -11.29 -12.98 -21.92
C GLY A 277 -12.03 -12.98 -23.25
N TRP A 278 -12.62 -14.12 -23.59
CA TRP A 278 -13.42 -14.33 -24.80
C TRP A 278 -14.60 -15.25 -24.54
N LEU A 279 -15.75 -14.94 -25.15
CA LEU A 279 -16.95 -15.79 -25.09
C LEU A 279 -16.76 -17.03 -25.96
N VAL A 280 -16.93 -18.22 -25.36
CA VAL A 280 -16.82 -19.52 -26.03
C VAL A 280 -18.21 -20.19 -26.06
N PRO A 281 -18.71 -20.61 -27.24
CA PRO A 281 -20.00 -21.26 -27.35
C PRO A 281 -20.00 -22.67 -26.73
N ALA A 282 -21.20 -23.20 -26.46
CA ALA A 282 -21.37 -24.62 -26.10
C ALA A 282 -20.81 -25.53 -27.21
N GLY A 283 -20.26 -26.69 -26.85
CA GLY A 283 -19.79 -27.65 -27.85
C GLY A 283 -18.88 -28.73 -27.32
N SER A 284 -18.30 -29.51 -28.25
CA SER A 284 -17.43 -30.66 -27.99
C SER A 284 -16.01 -30.31 -27.52
N GLY A 285 -15.67 -29.02 -27.41
CA GLY A 285 -14.30 -28.57 -27.18
C GLY A 285 -13.49 -28.44 -28.47
N GLY A 286 -12.20 -28.12 -28.35
CA GLY A 286 -11.29 -27.87 -29.47
C GLY A 286 -10.25 -26.81 -29.13
N THR A 287 -9.45 -26.41 -30.12
CA THR A 287 -8.38 -25.42 -29.93
C THR A 287 -8.87 -24.00 -30.23
N VAL A 288 -8.64 -23.09 -29.30
CA VAL A 288 -8.74 -21.64 -29.50
C VAL A 288 -7.36 -21.11 -29.87
N HIS A 289 -7.28 -20.42 -31.00
CA HIS A 289 -6.08 -19.75 -31.46
C HIS A 289 -6.15 -18.27 -31.09
N LEU A 290 -5.20 -17.82 -30.29
CA LEU A 290 -5.01 -16.43 -29.91
C LEU A 290 -3.92 -15.83 -30.79
N SER A 291 -4.14 -14.64 -31.31
CA SER A 291 -3.14 -13.89 -32.07
C SER A 291 -3.16 -12.41 -31.75
N TYR A 292 -1.98 -11.78 -31.77
CA TYR A 292 -1.81 -10.35 -31.59
C TYR A 292 -1.80 -9.66 -32.96
N GLY A 293 -2.95 -9.09 -33.34
CA GLY A 293 -3.14 -8.49 -34.66
C GLY A 293 -2.08 -7.45 -35.08
N PRO A 294 -1.69 -6.50 -34.20
CA PRO A 294 -0.71 -5.46 -34.53
C PRO A 294 0.71 -5.95 -34.84
N ASP A 295 1.03 -7.21 -34.57
CA ASP A 295 2.38 -7.78 -34.73
C ASP A 295 2.92 -7.60 -36.16
N THR A 296 2.09 -7.94 -37.16
CA THR A 296 2.46 -7.86 -38.59
C THR A 296 2.79 -6.43 -39.03
N THR A 297 1.95 -5.46 -38.64
CA THR A 297 2.17 -4.04 -38.96
C THR A 297 3.38 -3.46 -38.24
N TYR A 298 3.63 -3.90 -37.00
CA TYR A 298 4.79 -3.48 -36.22
C TYR A 298 6.09 -3.95 -36.89
N PHE A 299 6.19 -5.24 -37.22
CA PHE A 299 7.38 -5.78 -37.89
C PHE A 299 7.60 -5.16 -39.26
N ALA A 300 6.54 -4.94 -40.06
CA ALA A 300 6.66 -4.25 -41.34
C ALA A 300 7.23 -2.83 -41.17
N GLY A 301 6.71 -2.07 -40.19
CA GLY A 301 7.23 -0.73 -39.87
C GLY A 301 8.70 -0.74 -39.45
N LEU A 302 9.10 -1.73 -38.64
CA LEU A 302 10.49 -1.89 -38.21
C LEU A 302 11.43 -2.17 -39.39
N MET A 303 11.02 -3.05 -40.31
CA MET A 303 11.79 -3.37 -41.52
C MET A 303 11.91 -2.17 -42.47
N ILE A 304 10.83 -1.41 -42.65
CA ILE A 304 10.84 -0.17 -43.45
C ILE A 304 11.78 0.86 -42.82
N GLY A 305 11.71 1.05 -41.50
CA GLY A 305 12.61 1.95 -40.77
C GLY A 305 14.08 1.55 -40.90
N ALA A 306 14.38 0.27 -40.74
CA ALA A 306 15.74 -0.27 -40.92
C ALA A 306 16.26 -0.04 -42.34
N ALA A 307 15.44 -0.30 -43.36
CA ALA A 307 15.79 -0.02 -44.75
C ALA A 307 16.03 1.48 -44.99
N GLY A 308 15.22 2.36 -44.38
CA GLY A 308 15.41 3.81 -44.43
C GLY A 308 16.74 4.25 -43.82
N VAL A 309 17.14 3.70 -42.67
CA VAL A 309 18.45 3.98 -42.06
C VAL A 309 19.59 3.52 -42.94
N LEU A 310 19.51 2.30 -43.50
CA LEU A 310 20.53 1.80 -44.44
C LEU A 310 20.64 2.68 -45.68
N LEU A 311 19.52 3.18 -46.20
CA LEU A 311 19.51 4.13 -47.31
C LEU A 311 20.17 5.46 -46.92
N LEU A 312 19.91 6.00 -45.73
CA LEU A 312 20.58 7.21 -45.23
C LEU A 312 22.09 7.02 -45.08
N VAL A 313 22.53 5.89 -44.53
CA VAL A 313 23.96 5.54 -44.44
C VAL A 313 24.56 5.45 -45.83
N PHE A 314 23.88 4.79 -46.77
CA PHE A 314 24.32 4.71 -48.14
C PHE A 314 24.45 6.10 -48.78
N ILE A 315 23.46 6.98 -48.63
CA ILE A 315 23.52 8.36 -49.13
C ILE A 315 24.67 9.14 -48.50
N ALA A 316 24.86 9.03 -47.18
CA ALA A 316 25.94 9.72 -46.47
C ALA A 316 27.34 9.25 -46.91
N LEU A 317 27.52 7.95 -47.16
CA LEU A 317 28.78 7.39 -47.66
C LEU A 317 28.98 7.65 -49.16
N ALA A 318 27.91 7.63 -49.97
CA ALA A 318 27.95 7.87 -51.41
C ALA A 318 28.10 9.36 -51.76
N GLY A 319 27.62 10.26 -50.88
CA GLY A 319 27.76 11.71 -50.97
C GLY A 319 29.20 12.21 -50.74
N ARG A 320 30.17 11.32 -50.50
CA ARG A 320 31.58 11.67 -50.28
C ARG A 320 32.38 11.83 -51.58
N ARG A 321 31.80 12.52 -52.57
CA ARG A 321 32.50 12.97 -53.79
C ARG A 321 32.25 14.47 -54.05
N ARG A 322 33.24 15.29 -53.65
CA ARG A 322 33.67 16.61 -54.21
C ARG A 322 32.61 17.72 -54.22
N ASP A 323 32.83 18.94 -53.69
CA ASP A 323 34.02 19.79 -53.63
C ASP A 323 34.09 20.56 -52.30
N ASP A 324 35.30 20.71 -51.75
CA ASP A 324 35.57 21.53 -50.55
C ASP A 324 35.49 23.05 -50.82
N ASP A 325 35.14 23.48 -52.03
CA ASP A 325 35.20 24.89 -52.46
C ASP A 325 33.88 25.69 -52.34
N LEU A 326 32.80 25.10 -51.82
CA LEU A 326 31.50 25.79 -51.68
C LEU A 326 30.95 25.87 -50.25
N LEU A 327 31.73 25.50 -49.23
CA LEU A 327 31.38 25.81 -47.84
C LEU A 327 31.61 27.31 -47.58
N SER A 328 30.71 28.13 -48.12
CA SER A 328 30.43 29.43 -47.55
C SER A 328 30.14 29.20 -46.07
N SER A 329 31.04 29.61 -45.17
CA SER A 329 30.77 29.62 -43.73
C SER A 329 29.36 30.12 -43.54
N ALA A 330 28.48 29.27 -43.01
CA ALA A 330 27.10 29.63 -42.75
C ALA A 330 27.14 30.91 -41.91
N ARG A 331 26.80 32.04 -42.53
CA ARG A 331 26.80 33.30 -41.81
C ARG A 331 25.69 33.19 -40.77
N PRO A 332 25.94 33.57 -39.51
CA PRO A 332 24.87 33.62 -38.52
C PRO A 332 23.73 34.46 -39.09
N ILE A 333 22.50 33.97 -38.93
CA ILE A 333 21.31 34.66 -39.41
C ILE A 333 21.32 36.06 -38.79
N SER A 334 21.44 37.10 -39.62
CA SER A 334 21.22 38.49 -39.20
C SER A 334 19.71 38.63 -38.92
N THR A 335 19.31 38.32 -37.70
CA THR A 335 17.93 38.52 -37.26
C THR A 335 17.68 40.01 -37.14
N GLY A 336 16.59 40.52 -37.74
CA GLY A 336 16.21 41.92 -37.60
C GLY A 336 16.15 42.36 -36.13
N ALA A 337 16.46 43.62 -35.84
CA ALA A 337 16.71 44.16 -34.50
C ALA A 337 15.61 43.90 -33.44
N TRP A 338 14.42 43.45 -33.85
CA TRP A 338 13.29 43.16 -32.98
C TRP A 338 13.10 41.65 -32.68
N TRP A 339 13.67 40.74 -33.47
CA TRP A 339 13.49 39.29 -33.30
C TRP A 339 14.28 38.75 -32.11
N THR A 340 15.53 39.16 -31.95
CA THR A 340 16.39 38.73 -30.83
C THR A 340 15.78 39.09 -29.47
N PRO A 341 15.33 40.35 -29.20
CA PRO A 341 14.64 40.66 -27.95
C PRO A 341 13.29 39.94 -27.80
N ALA A 342 12.56 39.69 -28.90
CA ALA A 342 11.33 38.90 -28.85
C ALA A 342 11.59 37.45 -28.40
N VAL A 343 12.65 36.81 -28.91
CA VAL A 343 13.06 35.46 -28.49
C VAL A 343 13.47 35.43 -27.01
N VAL A 344 14.18 36.45 -26.52
CA VAL A 344 14.54 36.55 -25.08
C VAL A 344 13.28 36.66 -24.21
N VAL A 345 12.29 37.46 -24.62
CA VAL A 345 11.03 37.61 -23.88
C VAL A 345 10.18 36.34 -23.90
N VAL A 346 10.07 35.67 -25.06
CA VAL A 346 9.37 34.37 -25.19
C VAL A 346 10.06 33.30 -24.34
N THR A 347 11.39 33.26 -24.35
CA THR A 347 12.18 32.36 -23.49
C THR A 347 11.90 32.65 -22.02
N GLY A 348 11.82 33.93 -21.62
CA GLY A 348 11.40 34.34 -20.29
C GLY A 348 10.04 33.79 -19.89
N PHE A 349 9.04 33.90 -20.76
CA PHE A 349 7.71 33.36 -20.53
C PHE A 349 7.71 31.83 -20.38
N VAL A 350 8.45 31.10 -21.23
CA VAL A 350 8.51 29.64 -21.17
C VAL A 350 9.20 29.15 -19.88
N VAL A 351 10.26 29.84 -19.43
CA VAL A 351 11.06 29.42 -18.28
C VAL A 351 10.41 29.77 -16.94
N ALA A 352 9.80 30.95 -16.82
CA ALA A 352 9.30 31.47 -15.54
C ALA A 352 7.91 32.11 -15.62
N GLY A 353 7.18 31.95 -16.71
CA GLY A 353 5.85 32.54 -16.88
C GLY A 353 5.89 34.08 -16.87
N PRO A 354 4.86 34.75 -16.34
CA PRO A 354 4.78 36.21 -16.34
C PRO A 354 5.95 36.92 -15.64
N SER A 355 6.52 36.33 -14.59
CA SER A 355 7.68 36.91 -13.89
C SER A 355 8.94 36.88 -14.77
N GLY A 356 9.10 35.83 -15.60
CA GLY A 356 10.17 35.75 -16.58
C GLY A 356 10.08 36.79 -17.69
N VAL A 357 8.86 37.17 -18.11
CA VAL A 357 8.66 38.29 -19.06
C VAL A 357 9.13 39.61 -18.46
N ILE A 358 8.79 39.87 -17.19
CA ILE A 358 9.19 41.09 -16.49
C ILE A 358 10.71 41.15 -16.36
N VAL A 359 11.36 40.05 -15.95
CA VAL A 359 12.82 39.99 -15.81
C VAL A 359 13.52 40.14 -17.15
N ALA A 360 13.05 39.47 -18.21
CA ALA A 360 13.58 39.62 -19.56
C ALA A 360 13.46 41.07 -20.07
N ALA A 361 12.31 41.71 -19.86
CA ALA A 361 12.08 43.10 -20.25
C ALA A 361 13.00 44.06 -19.47
N LEU A 362 13.18 43.87 -18.16
CA LEU A 362 14.07 44.67 -17.33
C LEU A 362 15.55 44.47 -17.71
N ALA A 363 15.96 43.24 -17.99
CA ALA A 363 17.30 42.91 -18.46
C ALA A 363 17.61 43.62 -19.80
N LEU A 364 16.63 43.67 -20.70
CA LEU A 364 16.77 44.30 -22.01
C LEU A 364 16.67 45.83 -21.95
N TRP A 365 15.81 46.41 -21.10
CA TRP A 365 15.49 47.84 -21.10
C TRP A 365 16.29 48.64 -20.07
N ALA A 366 16.38 48.15 -18.83
CA ALA A 366 16.90 48.88 -17.67
C ALA A 366 18.31 48.44 -17.24
N CYS A 367 18.74 47.22 -17.57
CA CYS A 367 20.04 46.71 -17.16
C CYS A 367 21.12 47.02 -18.22
N PRO A 368 22.18 47.79 -17.88
CA PRO A 368 23.31 47.99 -18.78
C PRO A 368 23.99 46.66 -19.09
N GLU A 369 24.40 46.47 -20.35
CA GLU A 369 24.95 45.21 -20.85
C GLU A 369 26.16 44.71 -20.03
N HIS A 370 27.06 45.63 -19.64
CA HIS A 370 28.23 45.31 -18.82
C HIS A 370 27.90 44.89 -17.37
N TRP A 371 26.68 45.16 -16.89
CA TRP A 371 26.20 44.70 -15.58
C TRP A 371 25.43 43.37 -15.63
N ARG A 372 24.89 42.98 -16.80
CA ARG A 372 24.03 41.78 -16.92
C ARG A 372 24.71 40.50 -16.44
N TRP A 373 25.96 40.27 -16.87
CA TRP A 373 26.71 39.08 -16.46
C TRP A 373 27.08 39.11 -14.97
N ARG A 374 27.40 40.29 -14.42
CA ARG A 374 27.73 40.46 -12.98
C ARG A 374 26.53 40.16 -12.10
N ILE A 375 25.35 40.68 -12.47
CA ILE A 375 24.10 40.45 -11.76
C ILE A 375 23.67 38.98 -11.89
N SER A 376 23.88 38.36 -13.07
CA SER A 376 23.61 36.94 -13.26
C SER A 376 24.45 36.07 -12.31
N VAL A 377 25.77 36.29 -12.26
CA VAL A 377 26.66 35.53 -11.37
C VAL A 377 26.26 35.73 -9.91
N ALA A 378 25.97 36.98 -9.50
CA ALA A 378 25.54 37.27 -8.13
C ALA A 378 24.19 36.62 -7.78
N ALA A 379 23.21 36.66 -8.68
CA ALA A 379 21.89 36.04 -8.47
C ALA A 379 22.00 34.51 -8.36
N PHE A 380 22.80 33.87 -9.21
CA PHE A 380 23.00 32.43 -9.17
C PHE A 380 23.79 31.98 -7.94
N ALA A 381 24.83 32.75 -7.56
CA ALA A 381 25.58 32.49 -6.33
C ALA A 381 24.69 32.63 -5.09
N LEU A 382 23.82 33.64 -5.04
CA LEU A 382 22.86 33.82 -3.95
C LEU A 382 21.85 32.66 -3.88
N ALA A 383 21.33 32.20 -5.03
CA ALA A 383 20.51 30.99 -5.10
C ALA A 383 21.26 29.77 -4.55
N GLY A 384 22.54 29.59 -4.92
CA GLY A 384 23.39 28.53 -4.40
C GLY A 384 23.55 28.59 -2.88
N VAL A 385 23.76 29.77 -2.30
CA VAL A 385 23.83 29.95 -0.83
C VAL A 385 22.51 29.52 -0.15
N PHE A 386 21.35 29.90 -0.68
CA PHE A 386 20.06 29.44 -0.13
C PHE A 386 19.92 27.91 -0.17
N VAL A 387 20.38 27.27 -1.25
CA VAL A 387 20.36 25.81 -1.40
C VAL A 387 21.30 25.10 -0.42
N THR A 388 22.38 25.75 0.05
CA THR A 388 23.27 25.11 1.05
C THR A 388 22.63 24.95 2.43
N PHE A 389 21.69 25.83 2.82
CA PHE A 389 21.00 25.75 4.10
C PHE A 389 19.79 24.81 4.08
N ASP A 390 19.16 24.65 2.92
CA ASP A 390 18.10 23.70 2.69
C ASP A 390 18.17 23.22 1.22
N PRO A 391 18.70 22.01 0.96
CA PRO A 391 18.85 21.53 -0.41
C PRO A 391 17.50 21.20 -1.06
N GLY A 392 16.44 20.96 -0.28
CA GLY A 392 15.13 20.51 -0.80
C GLY A 392 15.20 19.08 -1.34
N ARG A 393 14.70 18.09 -0.58
CA ARG A 393 14.80 16.66 -0.96
C ARG A 393 13.63 16.14 -1.79
N VAL A 394 12.56 16.93 -1.94
CA VAL A 394 11.30 16.51 -2.57
C VAL A 394 10.87 17.53 -3.62
N PHE A 395 10.69 17.05 -4.86
CA PHE A 395 10.17 17.85 -5.98
C PHE A 395 8.81 18.48 -5.62
N GLY A 396 8.65 19.79 -5.86
CA GLY A 396 7.39 20.51 -5.62
C GLY A 396 7.11 20.89 -4.17
N SER A 397 8.03 20.63 -3.23
CA SER A 397 7.87 20.95 -1.80
C SER A 397 7.80 22.45 -1.48
N GLY A 398 8.17 23.33 -2.41
CA GLY A 398 8.22 24.78 -2.18
C GLY A 398 9.33 25.25 -1.23
N HIS A 399 10.23 24.34 -0.85
CA HIS A 399 11.35 24.59 0.08
C HIS A 399 12.70 24.30 -0.60
N GLY A 400 13.78 24.78 0.00
CA GLY A 400 15.13 24.66 -0.53
C GLY A 400 15.28 25.08 -2.00
N ALA A 401 15.83 24.19 -2.84
CA ALA A 401 15.98 24.41 -4.28
C ALA A 401 14.66 24.66 -5.04
N PHE A 402 13.53 24.23 -4.49
CA PHE A 402 12.19 24.41 -5.07
C PHE A 402 11.45 25.64 -4.51
N SER A 403 12.09 26.43 -3.66
CA SER A 403 11.50 27.64 -3.09
C SER A 403 11.36 28.75 -4.13
N ARG A 404 10.33 29.59 -3.97
CA ARG A 404 10.06 30.73 -4.87
C ARG A 404 11.27 31.68 -5.01
N PRO A 405 12.02 32.03 -3.94
CA PRO A 405 13.19 32.91 -4.07
C PRO A 405 14.32 32.28 -4.89
N VAL A 406 14.62 30.99 -4.69
CA VAL A 406 15.69 30.29 -5.41
C VAL A 406 15.33 30.09 -6.89
N GLN A 407 14.08 29.73 -7.17
CA GLN A 407 13.57 29.59 -8.54
C GLN A 407 13.61 30.93 -9.28
N PHE A 408 13.22 32.03 -8.61
CA PHE A 408 13.29 33.38 -9.19
C PHE A 408 14.72 33.82 -9.47
N LEU A 409 15.65 33.65 -8.53
CA LEU A 409 17.06 34.01 -8.70
C LEU A 409 17.74 33.21 -9.82
N SER A 410 17.45 31.90 -9.91
CA SER A 410 17.96 31.03 -10.96
C SER A 410 17.41 31.41 -12.34
N ALA A 411 16.10 31.66 -12.46
CA ALA A 411 15.49 32.12 -13.69
C ALA A 411 16.01 33.51 -14.10
N ALA A 412 16.20 34.42 -13.15
CA ALA A 412 16.71 35.76 -13.43
C ALA A 412 18.17 35.72 -13.90
N ALA A 413 19.03 34.90 -13.29
CA ALA A 413 20.38 34.68 -13.75
C ALA A 413 20.41 34.16 -15.19
N PHE A 414 19.62 33.11 -15.48
CA PHE A 414 19.51 32.55 -16.82
C PHE A 414 19.10 33.60 -17.87
N LEU A 415 18.05 34.37 -17.60
CA LEU A 415 17.53 35.38 -18.54
C LEU A 415 18.49 36.55 -18.75
N LEU A 416 19.28 36.91 -17.72
CA LEU A 416 20.33 37.93 -17.86
C LEU A 416 21.45 37.47 -18.78
N VAL A 417 21.82 36.19 -18.78
CA VAL A 417 22.79 35.60 -19.72
C VAL A 417 22.21 35.54 -21.13
N VAL A 418 20.97 35.08 -21.29
CA VAL A 418 20.32 35.05 -22.61
C VAL A 418 20.22 36.47 -23.19
N ALA A 419 19.98 37.48 -22.35
CA ALA A 419 19.93 38.89 -22.76
C ALA A 419 21.30 39.49 -23.15
N THR A 420 22.44 38.84 -22.88
CA THR A 420 23.74 39.30 -23.42
C THR A 420 23.95 38.90 -24.88
N LEU A 421 23.12 38.00 -25.42
CA LEU A 421 23.17 37.60 -26.83
C LEU A 421 22.50 38.64 -27.76
N VAL A 422 21.93 39.72 -27.19
CA VAL A 422 21.30 40.81 -27.96
C VAL A 422 22.31 41.92 -28.18
N ASP A 423 22.90 41.96 -29.38
CA ASP A 423 23.76 43.07 -29.82
C ASP A 423 22.91 44.34 -30.01
N ARG A 424 23.23 45.41 -29.26
CA ARG A 424 22.72 46.75 -29.56
C ARG A 424 23.66 47.42 -30.57
N PRO A 425 23.17 47.96 -31.71
CA PRO A 425 24.02 48.69 -32.63
C PRO A 425 24.66 49.88 -31.91
N ARG A 426 26.01 49.91 -31.86
CA ARG A 426 26.76 51.06 -31.32
C ARG A 426 26.38 52.30 -32.12
N LYS A 427 25.81 53.31 -31.45
CA LYS A 427 25.62 54.63 -32.06
C LYS A 427 27.00 55.17 -32.45
N ALA A 428 27.25 55.33 -33.74
CA ALA A 428 28.41 56.07 -34.22
C ALA A 428 28.27 57.52 -33.72
N HIS A 429 29.24 57.98 -32.92
CA HIS A 429 29.36 59.38 -32.59
C HIS A 429 29.86 60.11 -33.85
N ALA A 430 29.07 61.08 -34.32
CA ALA A 430 29.45 62.05 -35.35
C ALA A 430 30.30 63.17 -34.74
#